data_AF-A0AAV2NES7-F1
#
_entry.id   AF-A0AAV2NES7-F1
#
_cell.length_a   1.000
_cell.length_b   1.000
_cell.length_c   1.000
_cell.angle_alpha   90.00
_cell.angle_beta   90.00
_cell.angle_gamma   90.00
#
_symmetry.space_group_name_H-M   'P 1'
#
loop_
_entity.id
_entity.type
_entity.pdbx_description
1 polymer ?
#
loop_
_entity_poly.entity_id
_entity_poly.type
_entity_poly.pdbx_seq_one_letter_code
_entity_poly.pdbx_strand_id
1 'polypeptide(L)'
;MLSPEQDTVAITTWLLKIISTGVPIPRMIVWDFSQAVLISISIAFAHKRDLCDYMQTCYDIATQKSSILPATFIRLDVSHLVSIICRWDCLKRHPLPKVRQFFIRAICKAYKMETLHELEYFLESLLTVAISPSIGTSHGENLESQARYDFINNVIKGVSETNEEIHTDLDEIDLEIDCHTGWVEWSRRIYERASITESKCEEGSIVNAFYNIEVANKIKKLMNYVPIWTSILLPFFNIGSTIATSSSVESEFANIKKRVFKNELPLRADKFVMRHLDYIDGRIKEASSNCNIKDLKTETENNEEEN
;
A
#
# COMPACT_ATOMS: atom_id res chain seq x y z
N MET A 1 -1.79 6.12 -20.43
CA MET A 1 -1.90 7.59 -20.30
C MET A 1 -1.45 8.21 -21.62
N LEU A 2 -2.25 9.07 -22.25
CA LEU A 2 -1.92 9.73 -23.53
C LEU A 2 -1.19 11.07 -23.35
N SER A 3 -0.77 11.39 -22.12
CA SER A 3 -0.11 12.67 -21.83
C SER A 3 1.38 12.59 -22.18
N PRO A 4 1.93 13.58 -22.92
CA PRO A 4 3.37 13.70 -23.15
C PRO A 4 4.13 14.08 -21.86
N GLU A 5 3.45 14.67 -20.87
CA GLU A 5 4.02 15.08 -19.59
C GLU A 5 3.32 14.35 -18.44
N GLN A 6 4.10 13.77 -17.53
CA GLN A 6 3.61 13.01 -16.37
C GLN A 6 4.07 13.64 -15.05
N ASP A 7 4.25 14.97 -15.04
CA ASP A 7 4.54 15.71 -13.83
C ASP A 7 3.27 16.02 -13.02
N THR A 8 3.49 16.43 -11.78
CA THR A 8 2.43 16.78 -10.83
C THR A 8 1.50 17.86 -11.36
N VAL A 9 2.00 18.85 -12.11
CA VAL A 9 1.17 19.99 -12.58
C VAL A 9 0.22 19.50 -13.66
N ALA A 10 0.75 18.81 -14.68
CA ALA A 10 -0.02 18.26 -15.79
C ALA A 10 -1.12 17.30 -15.29
N ILE A 11 -0.77 16.40 -14.37
CA ILE A 11 -1.72 15.44 -13.80
C ILE A 11 -2.80 16.17 -12.98
N THR A 12 -2.41 17.13 -12.13
CA THR A 12 -3.38 17.90 -11.32
C THR A 12 -4.35 18.68 -12.19
N THR A 13 -3.85 19.40 -13.21
CA THR A 13 -4.70 20.14 -14.15
C THR A 13 -5.67 19.21 -14.88
N TRP A 14 -5.22 18.03 -15.29
CA TRP A 14 -6.07 17.03 -15.92
C TRP A 14 -7.17 16.53 -14.99
N LEU A 15 -6.86 16.19 -13.74
CA LEU A 15 -7.84 15.74 -12.75
C LEU A 15 -8.88 16.83 -12.45
N LEU A 16 -8.45 18.08 -12.24
CA LEU A 16 -9.34 19.21 -11.99
C LEU A 16 -10.27 19.47 -13.18
N LYS A 17 -9.76 19.33 -14.41
CA LYS A 17 -10.58 19.45 -15.61
C LYS A 17 -11.66 18.37 -15.67
N ILE A 18 -11.35 17.14 -15.30
CA ILE A 18 -12.34 16.05 -15.22
C ILE A 18 -13.44 16.37 -14.20
N ILE A 19 -13.07 16.87 -13.02
CA ILE A 19 -14.06 17.28 -12.01
C ILE A 19 -14.96 18.41 -12.56
N SER A 20 -14.37 19.36 -13.29
CA SER A 20 -15.11 20.49 -13.89
C SER A 20 -16.15 20.07 -14.92
N THR A 21 -16.03 18.87 -15.51
CA THR A 21 -17.05 18.31 -16.42
C THR A 21 -18.18 17.60 -15.68
N GLY A 22 -18.25 17.70 -14.35
CA GLY A 22 -19.31 17.10 -13.53
C GLY A 22 -19.06 15.64 -13.13
N VAL A 23 -17.85 15.11 -13.33
CA VAL A 23 -17.50 13.76 -12.87
C VAL A 23 -17.38 13.80 -11.33
N PRO A 24 -18.06 12.89 -10.61
CA PRO A 24 -18.00 12.88 -9.15
C PRO A 24 -16.60 12.53 -8.64
N ILE A 25 -16.22 13.15 -7.53
CA ILE A 25 -14.97 12.85 -6.83
C ILE A 25 -15.07 11.44 -6.23
N PRO A 26 -14.12 10.53 -6.49
CA PRO A 26 -14.15 9.19 -5.95
C PRO A 26 -13.92 9.22 -4.43
N ARG A 27 -14.71 8.44 -3.68
CA ARG A 27 -14.58 8.38 -2.21
C ARG A 27 -13.30 7.69 -1.74
N MET A 28 -12.73 6.81 -2.57
CA MET A 28 -11.48 6.10 -2.31
C MET A 28 -10.71 5.91 -3.60
N ILE A 29 -9.40 6.05 -3.54
CA ILE A 29 -8.48 5.72 -4.62
C ILE A 29 -7.39 4.80 -4.09
N VAL A 30 -7.12 3.73 -4.84
CA VAL A 30 -5.96 2.87 -4.66
C VAL A 30 -5.01 3.15 -5.81
N TRP A 31 -3.76 3.46 -5.50
CA TRP A 31 -2.75 3.80 -6.52
C TRP A 31 -1.38 3.25 -6.15
N ASP A 32 -0.54 3.12 -7.15
CA ASP A 32 0.85 2.69 -7.00
C ASP A 32 1.68 3.80 -6.34
N PHE A 33 2.95 3.51 -6.06
CA PHE A 33 3.86 4.49 -5.45
C PHE A 33 4.40 5.51 -6.48
N SER A 34 3.52 6.26 -7.12
CA SER A 34 3.88 7.38 -8.00
C SER A 34 3.69 8.71 -7.28
N GLN A 35 4.79 9.35 -6.87
CA GLN A 35 4.75 10.58 -6.08
C GLN A 35 3.99 11.71 -6.78
N ALA A 36 4.21 11.91 -8.08
CA ALA A 36 3.50 12.92 -8.86
C ALA A 36 1.98 12.70 -8.83
N VAL A 37 1.53 11.46 -9.03
CA VAL A 37 0.10 11.12 -9.02
C VAL A 37 -0.49 11.25 -7.63
N LEU A 38 0.20 10.80 -6.58
CA LEU A 38 -0.26 10.93 -5.19
C LEU A 38 -0.43 12.40 -4.78
N ILE A 39 0.51 13.26 -5.17
CA ILE A 39 0.39 14.71 -4.95
C ILE A 39 -0.83 15.25 -5.71
N SER A 40 -0.97 14.92 -7.00
CA SER A 40 -2.11 15.38 -7.81
C SER A 40 -3.47 14.94 -7.27
N ILE A 41 -3.58 13.69 -6.78
CA ILE A 41 -4.80 13.17 -6.15
C ILE A 41 -5.08 13.91 -4.85
N SER A 42 -4.06 14.15 -4.02
CA SER A 42 -4.23 14.85 -2.74
C SER A 42 -4.79 16.27 -2.95
N ILE A 43 -4.35 16.95 -4.00
CA ILE A 43 -4.84 18.28 -4.37
C ILE A 43 -6.23 18.20 -4.99
N ALA A 44 -6.39 17.46 -6.09
CA ALA A 44 -7.60 17.49 -6.89
C ALA A 44 -8.80 16.80 -6.22
N PHE A 45 -8.57 15.68 -5.54
CA PHE A 45 -9.65 14.84 -5.03
C PHE A 45 -9.80 14.88 -3.51
N ALA A 46 -8.70 15.06 -2.76
CA ALA A 46 -8.77 15.17 -1.30
C ALA A 46 -8.89 16.61 -0.79
N HIS A 47 -8.80 17.60 -1.69
CA HIS A 47 -8.84 19.04 -1.40
C HIS A 47 -7.78 19.48 -0.38
N LYS A 48 -6.55 19.01 -0.55
CA LYS A 48 -5.40 19.37 0.28
C LYS A 48 -4.41 20.23 -0.48
N ARG A 49 -3.53 20.91 0.25
CA ARG A 49 -2.51 21.77 -0.37
C ARG A 49 -1.46 20.94 -1.11
N ASP A 50 -1.10 19.80 -0.54
CA ASP A 50 -0.14 18.83 -1.05
C ASP A 50 -0.33 17.48 -0.34
N LEU A 51 0.54 16.52 -0.66
CA LEU A 51 0.52 15.19 -0.06
C LEU A 51 0.87 15.22 1.43
N CYS A 52 1.71 16.16 1.87
CA CYS A 52 2.10 16.30 3.28
C CYS A 52 0.92 16.80 4.13
N ASP A 53 0.17 17.79 3.65
CA ASP A 53 -1.05 18.30 4.25
C ASP A 53 -2.14 17.21 4.35
N TYR A 54 -2.23 16.36 3.32
CA TYR A 54 -3.10 15.17 3.34
C TYR A 54 -2.68 14.17 4.42
N MET A 55 -1.40 13.78 4.46
CA MET A 55 -0.89 12.83 5.46
C MET A 55 -0.99 13.39 6.88
N GLN A 56 -0.81 14.70 7.07
CA GLN A 56 -1.00 15.37 8.36
C GLN A 56 -2.45 15.22 8.84
N THR A 57 -3.40 15.55 7.95
CA THR A 57 -4.83 15.43 8.25
C THR A 57 -5.16 14.00 8.66
N CYS A 58 -4.65 13.01 7.91
CA CYS A 58 -4.83 11.60 8.21
C CYS A 58 -4.27 11.20 9.58
N TYR A 59 -3.07 11.66 9.90
CA TYR A 59 -2.46 11.41 11.21
C TYR A 59 -3.25 12.06 12.36
N ASP A 60 -3.77 13.27 12.16
CA ASP A 60 -4.62 13.95 13.13
C ASP A 60 -5.94 13.19 13.35
N ILE A 61 -6.49 12.54 12.33
CA ILE A 61 -7.64 11.63 12.46
C ILE A 61 -7.27 10.38 13.25
N ALA A 62 -6.17 9.71 12.89
CA ALA A 62 -5.71 8.50 13.55
C ALA A 62 -5.37 8.73 15.05
N THR A 63 -4.93 9.94 15.38
CA THR A 63 -4.66 10.38 16.76
C THR A 63 -5.86 11.07 17.44
N GLN A 64 -7.03 11.08 16.78
CA GLN A 64 -8.29 11.67 17.28
C GLN A 64 -8.20 13.17 17.61
N LYS A 65 -7.24 13.88 17.01
CA LYS A 65 -7.14 15.35 17.07
C LYS A 65 -8.11 16.04 16.11
N SER A 66 -8.54 15.34 15.07
CA SER A 66 -9.50 15.81 14.08
C SER A 66 -10.52 14.72 13.77
N SER A 67 -11.77 15.12 13.52
CA SER A 67 -12.83 14.27 12.99
C SER A 67 -13.19 14.56 11.54
N ILE A 68 -12.53 15.56 10.93
CA ILE A 68 -12.82 16.01 9.56
C ILE A 68 -12.04 15.14 8.58
N LEU A 69 -12.75 14.22 7.93
CA LEU A 69 -12.19 13.35 6.90
C LEU A 69 -11.88 14.12 5.60
N PRO A 70 -10.76 13.82 4.92
CA PRO A 70 -10.55 14.20 3.54
C PRO A 70 -11.69 13.72 2.63
N ALA A 71 -11.94 14.46 1.54
CA ALA A 71 -12.99 14.10 0.57
C ALA A 71 -12.74 12.75 -0.13
N THR A 72 -11.48 12.35 -0.23
CA THR A 72 -11.04 11.10 -0.86
C THR A 72 -10.08 10.35 0.04
N PHE A 73 -10.33 9.05 0.26
CA PHE A 73 -9.42 8.15 0.93
C PHE A 73 -8.35 7.62 -0.04
N ILE A 74 -7.12 8.11 0.08
CA ILE A 74 -5.98 7.66 -0.73
C ILE A 74 -5.30 6.49 -0.03
N ARG A 75 -5.10 5.39 -0.77
CA ARG A 75 -4.37 4.21 -0.31
C ARG A 75 -3.34 3.76 -1.34
N LEU A 76 -2.26 3.19 -0.86
CA LEU A 76 -1.28 2.52 -1.71
C LEU A 76 -1.70 1.09 -2.05
N ASP A 77 -1.44 0.72 -3.30
CA ASP A 77 -1.58 -0.64 -3.79
C ASP A 77 -0.61 -1.57 -3.05
N VAL A 78 -1.15 -2.60 -2.41
CA VAL A 78 -0.37 -3.56 -1.62
C VAL A 78 0.56 -4.41 -2.48
N SER A 79 0.16 -4.79 -3.69
CA SER A 79 0.96 -5.62 -4.59
C SER A 79 2.19 -4.84 -5.03
N HIS A 80 2.02 -3.56 -5.38
CA HIS A 80 3.13 -2.66 -5.70
C HIS A 80 4.00 -2.34 -4.49
N LEU A 81 3.41 -2.11 -3.32
CA LEU A 81 4.16 -1.92 -2.07
C LEU A 81 5.06 -3.12 -1.76
N VAL A 82 4.49 -4.33 -1.77
CA VAL A 82 5.24 -5.57 -1.53
C VAL A 82 6.30 -5.78 -2.61
N SER A 83 6.00 -5.42 -3.85
CA SER A 83 6.96 -5.43 -4.94
C SER A 83 8.19 -4.57 -4.65
N ILE A 84 7.99 -3.35 -4.17
CA ILE A 84 9.07 -2.41 -3.84
C ILE A 84 9.96 -3.00 -2.74
N ILE A 85 9.34 -3.55 -1.68
CA ILE A 85 10.05 -4.17 -0.55
C ILE A 85 10.85 -5.39 -1.00
N CYS A 86 10.28 -6.23 -1.87
CA CYS A 86 10.96 -7.40 -2.43
C CYS A 86 12.23 -7.04 -3.22
N ARG A 87 12.35 -5.80 -3.70
CA ARG A 87 13.51 -5.30 -4.47
C ARG A 87 14.58 -4.63 -3.63
N TRP A 88 14.34 -4.34 -2.36
CA TRP A 88 15.38 -3.78 -1.49
C TRP A 88 16.62 -4.66 -1.53
N ASP A 89 17.76 -4.09 -1.94
CA ASP A 89 18.97 -4.87 -2.20
C ASP A 89 19.43 -5.63 -0.95
N CYS A 90 19.27 -5.04 0.23
CA CYS A 90 19.54 -5.63 1.54
C CYS A 90 18.70 -6.88 1.87
N LEU A 91 17.54 -7.06 1.22
CA LEU A 91 16.70 -8.25 1.33
C LEU A 91 16.88 -9.20 0.14
N LYS A 92 16.96 -8.65 -1.08
CA LYS A 92 17.06 -9.42 -2.33
C LYS A 92 18.34 -10.25 -2.38
N ARG A 93 19.46 -9.68 -1.91
CA ARG A 93 20.78 -10.32 -1.92
C ARG A 93 21.10 -11.06 -0.62
N HIS A 94 20.15 -11.11 0.31
CA HIS A 94 20.38 -11.73 1.61
C HIS A 94 20.61 -13.25 1.46
N PRO A 95 21.65 -13.84 2.07
CA PRO A 95 22.00 -15.25 1.88
C PRO A 95 20.94 -16.21 2.44
N LEU A 96 20.14 -15.77 3.41
CA LEU A 96 19.09 -16.56 4.05
C LEU A 96 17.70 -16.13 3.56
N PRO A 97 17.00 -16.94 2.74
CA PRO A 97 15.65 -16.62 2.26
C PRO A 97 14.63 -16.42 3.38
N LYS A 98 14.78 -17.12 4.52
CA LYS A 98 13.90 -17.00 5.68
C LYS A 98 13.93 -15.61 6.31
N VAL A 99 15.07 -14.92 6.28
CA VAL A 99 15.21 -13.54 6.78
C VAL A 99 14.44 -12.58 5.89
N ARG A 100 14.57 -12.74 4.56
CA ARG A 100 13.77 -11.99 3.59
C ARG A 100 12.28 -12.20 3.81
N GLN A 101 11.84 -13.45 3.95
CA GLN A 101 10.44 -13.79 4.22
C GLN A 101 9.92 -13.19 5.53
N PHE A 102 10.74 -13.16 6.58
CA PHE A 102 10.39 -12.56 7.87
C PHE A 102 10.02 -11.08 7.71
N PHE A 103 10.87 -10.27 7.07
CA PHE A 103 10.61 -8.85 6.86
C PHE A 103 9.41 -8.59 5.96
N ILE A 104 9.27 -9.34 4.85
CA ILE A 104 8.12 -9.21 3.94
C ILE A 104 6.81 -9.52 4.69
N ARG A 105 6.76 -10.64 5.42
CA ARG A 105 5.57 -11.01 6.21
C ARG A 105 5.26 -9.99 7.29
N ALA A 106 6.28 -9.46 7.96
CA ALA A 106 6.10 -8.42 8.98
C ALA A 106 5.50 -7.15 8.38
N ILE A 107 6.00 -6.67 7.24
CA ILE A 107 5.44 -5.47 6.60
C ILE A 107 4.03 -5.73 6.05
N CYS A 108 3.78 -6.90 5.47
CA CYS A 108 2.43 -7.32 5.05
C CYS A 108 1.44 -7.38 6.22
N LYS A 109 1.92 -7.71 7.43
CA LYS A 109 1.11 -7.71 8.64
C LYS A 109 0.87 -6.28 9.15
N ALA A 110 1.89 -5.43 9.16
CA ALA A 110 1.78 -4.00 9.50
C ALA A 110 0.79 -3.26 8.58
N TYR A 111 0.77 -3.58 7.29
CA TYR A 111 -0.18 -3.04 6.31
C TYR A 111 -1.64 -3.22 6.75
N LYS A 112 -1.95 -4.36 7.39
CA LYS A 112 -3.30 -4.74 7.81
C LYS A 112 -3.69 -4.21 9.19
N MET A 113 -2.79 -3.54 9.91
CA MET A 113 -3.08 -3.02 11.24
C MET A 113 -4.01 -1.81 11.13
N GLU A 114 -5.06 -1.80 11.95
CA GLU A 114 -6.14 -0.82 11.89
C GLU A 114 -6.07 0.22 13.03
N THR A 115 -5.11 0.05 13.96
CA THR A 115 -4.89 1.02 15.04
C THR A 115 -3.46 1.52 15.03
N LEU A 116 -3.28 2.82 15.30
CA LEU A 116 -1.96 3.44 15.38
C LEU A 116 -1.11 2.85 16.51
N HIS A 117 -1.75 2.47 17.63
CA HIS A 117 -1.05 1.93 18.79
C HIS A 117 -0.48 0.52 18.54
N GLU A 118 -1.26 -0.37 17.92
CA GLU A 118 -0.79 -1.70 17.51
C GLU A 118 0.38 -1.57 16.51
N LEU A 119 0.20 -0.70 15.51
CA LEU A 119 1.22 -0.42 14.50
C LEU A 119 2.52 0.12 15.11
N GLU A 120 2.41 1.08 16.04
CA GLU A 120 3.54 1.68 16.72
C GLU A 120 4.39 0.65 17.46
N TYR A 121 3.76 -0.19 18.29
CA TYR A 121 4.45 -1.23 19.02
C TYR A 121 5.07 -2.27 18.09
N PHE A 122 4.37 -2.64 17.01
CA PHE A 122 4.85 -3.62 16.04
C PHE A 122 6.05 -3.12 15.24
N LEU A 123 6.01 -1.89 14.74
CA LEU A 123 7.12 -1.28 14.00
C LEU A 123 8.34 -1.05 14.90
N GLU A 124 8.14 -0.60 16.13
CA GLU A 124 9.22 -0.51 17.12
C GLU A 124 9.88 -1.87 17.34
N SER A 125 9.08 -2.92 17.56
CA SER A 125 9.58 -4.29 17.75
C SER A 125 10.39 -4.75 16.54
N LEU A 126 9.89 -4.49 15.32
CA LEU A 126 10.54 -4.88 14.08
C LEU A 126 11.88 -4.17 13.89
N LEU A 127 11.92 -2.86 14.19
CA LEU A 127 13.14 -2.08 14.15
C LEU A 127 14.15 -2.55 15.21
N THR A 128 13.71 -2.80 16.45
CA THR A 128 14.57 -3.34 17.51
C THR A 128 15.24 -4.63 17.07
N VAL A 129 14.49 -5.57 16.48
CA VAL A 129 15.06 -6.82 15.95
C VAL A 129 16.03 -6.54 14.79
N ALA A 130 15.72 -5.60 13.90
CA ALA A 130 16.58 -5.29 12.76
C ALA A 130 17.90 -4.61 13.17
N ILE A 131 17.92 -3.84 14.27
CA ILE A 131 19.12 -3.10 14.70
C ILE A 131 19.90 -3.77 15.82
N SER A 132 19.38 -4.81 16.46
CA SER A 132 20.08 -5.52 17.55
C SER A 132 21.03 -6.58 16.99
N PRO A 133 22.34 -6.54 17.29
CA PRO A 133 23.31 -7.54 16.80
C PRO A 133 23.09 -8.96 17.38
N SER A 134 22.47 -9.06 18.55
CA SER A 134 22.28 -10.31 19.29
C SER A 134 20.84 -10.47 19.82
N ILE A 135 20.46 -11.73 20.02
CA ILE A 135 19.18 -12.19 20.60
C ILE A 135 19.45 -13.32 21.61
N GLY A 136 18.39 -13.91 22.16
CA GLY A 136 18.46 -14.94 23.20
C GLY A 136 18.45 -14.34 24.61
N THR A 137 19.31 -14.86 25.49
CA THR A 137 19.37 -14.46 26.90
C THR A 137 20.69 -13.78 27.26
N SER A 138 20.64 -12.85 28.22
CA SER A 138 21.80 -12.41 29.00
C SER A 138 21.57 -12.74 30.47
N HIS A 139 22.57 -13.32 31.15
CA HIS A 139 22.48 -13.71 32.56
C HIS A 139 21.25 -14.56 32.95
N GLY A 140 20.67 -15.32 32.00
CA GLY A 140 19.48 -16.15 32.22
C GLY A 140 18.15 -15.43 32.02
N GLU A 141 18.16 -14.12 31.72
CA GLU A 141 16.98 -13.35 31.36
C GLU A 141 16.92 -13.14 29.84
N ASN A 142 15.72 -13.14 29.26
CA ASN A 142 15.54 -12.87 27.84
C ASN A 142 15.90 -11.42 27.53
N LEU A 143 16.70 -11.22 26.49
CA LEU A 143 16.92 -9.89 25.94
C LEU A 143 15.62 -9.33 25.38
N GLU A 144 15.49 -8.00 25.41
CA GLU A 144 14.38 -7.31 24.76
C GLU A 144 14.28 -7.67 23.27
N SER A 145 15.41 -7.77 22.57
CA SER A 145 15.46 -8.19 21.16
C SER A 145 14.86 -9.59 20.93
N GLN A 146 15.06 -10.51 21.87
CA GLN A 146 14.45 -11.85 21.85
C GLN A 146 12.93 -11.77 22.06
N ALA A 147 12.48 -11.02 23.07
CA ALA A 147 11.06 -10.83 23.33
C ALA A 147 10.32 -10.18 22.15
N ARG A 148 10.94 -9.17 21.52
CA ARG A 148 10.41 -8.51 20.31
C ARG A 148 10.36 -9.47 19.12
N TYR A 149 11.39 -10.30 18.93
CA TYR A 149 11.41 -11.32 17.90
C TYR A 149 10.28 -12.35 18.08
N ASP A 150 10.11 -12.88 19.29
CA ASP A 150 9.07 -13.87 19.59
C ASP A 150 7.67 -13.28 19.40
N PHE A 151 7.47 -12.03 19.81
CA PHE A 151 6.24 -11.29 19.55
C PHE A 151 5.93 -11.21 18.04
N ILE A 152 6.88 -10.73 17.22
CA ILE A 152 6.68 -10.60 15.77
C ILE A 152 6.39 -11.97 15.15
N ASN A 153 7.19 -12.99 15.50
CA ASN A 153 7.00 -14.34 15.00
C ASN A 153 5.61 -14.88 15.32
N ASN A 154 5.09 -14.63 16.51
CA ASN A 154 3.74 -15.02 16.87
C ASN A 154 2.67 -14.28 16.06
N VAL A 155 2.88 -12.98 15.81
CA VAL A 155 1.93 -12.12 15.09
C VAL A 155 1.91 -12.40 13.58
N ILE A 156 3.02 -12.85 12.99
CA ILE A 156 3.12 -13.20 11.55
C ILE A 156 2.83 -14.67 11.24
N LYS A 157 2.60 -15.52 12.25
CA LYS A 157 2.20 -16.92 12.04
C LYS A 157 0.92 -16.97 11.20
N GLY A 158 0.93 -17.81 10.16
CA GLY A 158 -0.21 -17.98 9.26
C GLY A 158 -0.37 -16.89 8.20
N VAL A 159 0.56 -15.93 8.10
CA VAL A 159 0.61 -15.00 6.95
C VAL A 159 1.15 -15.78 5.73
N SER A 160 0.26 -16.14 4.80
CA SER A 160 0.62 -16.83 3.57
C SER A 160 1.70 -16.07 2.79
N GLU A 161 2.64 -16.82 2.22
CA GLU A 161 3.63 -16.28 1.30
C GLU A 161 2.92 -15.79 0.05
N THR A 162 3.09 -14.52 -0.32
CA THR A 162 2.84 -14.08 -1.69
C THR A 162 3.93 -14.71 -2.56
N ASN A 163 3.68 -15.95 -3.01
CA ASN A 163 4.54 -16.72 -3.93
C ASN A 163 4.56 -16.17 -5.36
N GLU A 164 4.07 -14.95 -5.57
CA GLU A 164 4.14 -14.33 -6.87
C GLU A 164 5.57 -13.86 -7.08
N GLU A 165 6.24 -14.41 -8.08
CA GLU A 165 7.39 -13.76 -8.71
C GLU A 165 6.90 -12.40 -9.20
N ILE A 166 7.06 -11.36 -8.36
CA ILE A 166 6.59 -10.01 -8.69
C ILE A 166 7.52 -9.45 -9.78
N HIS A 167 7.19 -9.75 -11.03
CA HIS A 167 7.75 -9.14 -12.22
C HIS A 167 7.11 -7.76 -12.43
N THR A 168 7.70 -6.73 -11.83
CA THR A 168 7.46 -5.34 -12.25
C THR A 168 8.80 -4.66 -12.52
N ASP A 169 8.91 -3.97 -13.66
CA ASP A 169 10.08 -3.20 -14.06
C ASP A 169 10.13 -1.83 -13.33
N LEU A 170 9.91 -1.84 -12.01
CA LEU A 170 9.99 -0.62 -11.21
C LEU A 170 11.36 -0.56 -10.53
N ASP A 171 12.10 0.50 -10.84
CA ASP A 171 13.33 0.88 -10.15
C ASP A 171 13.09 1.05 -8.64
N GLU A 172 14.15 0.94 -7.86
CA GLU A 172 14.08 1.20 -6.42
C GLU A 172 13.62 2.65 -6.19
N ILE A 173 12.43 2.81 -5.62
CA ILE A 173 11.83 4.12 -5.38
C ILE A 173 12.51 4.74 -4.16
N ASP A 174 13.09 5.93 -4.33
CA ASP A 174 13.60 6.68 -3.20
C ASP A 174 12.44 7.29 -2.41
N LEU A 175 12.32 6.84 -1.16
CA LEU A 175 11.21 7.16 -0.26
C LEU A 175 11.49 8.44 0.57
N GLU A 176 12.17 9.43 0.00
CA GLU A 176 12.48 10.68 0.70
C GLU A 176 11.29 11.63 0.69
N ILE A 177 10.92 12.10 1.89
CA ILE A 177 9.93 13.16 2.10
C ILE A 177 10.64 14.30 2.83
N ASP A 178 10.70 15.45 2.18
CA ASP A 178 11.14 16.70 2.80
C ASP A 178 9.94 17.41 3.45
N CYS A 179 9.52 16.92 4.63
CA CYS A 179 8.46 17.57 5.40
C CYS A 179 8.65 17.39 6.91
N HIS A 180 8.38 18.45 7.68
CA HIS A 180 8.46 18.45 9.14
C HIS A 180 7.06 18.46 9.74
N THR A 181 6.53 17.27 10.01
CA THR A 181 5.14 17.07 10.39
C THR A 181 4.99 16.09 11.55
N GLY A 182 3.79 16.02 12.13
CA GLY A 182 3.54 15.24 13.34
C GLY A 182 3.75 13.73 13.16
N TRP A 183 3.46 13.19 11.98
CA TRP A 183 3.65 11.75 11.70
C TRP A 183 5.12 11.42 11.37
N VAL A 184 5.86 12.32 10.72
CA VAL A 184 7.31 12.15 10.49
C VAL A 184 8.03 12.15 11.83
N GLU A 185 7.65 13.06 12.72
CA GLU A 185 8.16 13.11 14.08
C GLU A 185 7.79 11.85 14.89
N TRP A 186 6.57 11.34 14.74
CA TRP A 186 6.16 10.06 15.32
C TRP A 186 7.01 8.89 14.80
N SER A 187 7.25 8.81 13.49
CA SER A 187 8.11 7.80 12.85
C SER A 187 9.55 7.86 13.38
N ARG A 188 10.10 9.08 13.49
CA ARG A 188 11.44 9.33 14.06
C ARG A 188 11.53 8.81 15.50
N ARG A 189 10.55 9.12 16.34
CA ARG A 189 10.52 8.69 17.75
C ARG A 189 10.48 7.18 17.88
N ILE A 190 9.76 6.47 17.03
CA ILE A 190 9.73 4.99 17.05
C ILE A 190 11.13 4.43 16.79
N TYR A 191 11.81 4.94 15.76
CA TYR A 191 13.18 4.52 15.45
C TYR A 191 14.13 4.80 16.61
N GLU A 192 14.03 5.98 17.21
CA GLU A 192 14.85 6.35 18.37
C GLU A 192 14.59 5.47 19.59
N ARG A 193 13.32 5.14 19.88
CA ARG A 193 12.99 4.21 20.96
C ARG A 193 13.60 2.83 20.71
N ALA A 194 13.52 2.32 19.48
CA ALA A 194 14.19 1.07 19.12
C ALA A 194 15.71 1.16 19.37
N SER A 195 16.38 2.23 18.91
CA SER A 195 17.83 2.42 19.14
C SER A 195 18.20 2.58 20.62
N ILE A 196 17.34 3.21 21.42
CA ILE A 196 17.53 3.32 22.87
C ILE A 196 17.37 1.94 23.53
N THR A 197 16.40 1.14 23.08
CA THR A 197 16.23 -0.24 23.58
C THR A 197 17.45 -1.08 23.26
N GLU A 198 17.98 -1.00 22.04
CA GLU A 198 19.18 -1.74 21.63
C GLU A 198 20.42 -1.30 22.42
N SER A 199 20.66 0.01 22.57
CA SER A 199 21.85 0.49 23.29
C SER A 199 21.86 0.16 24.79
N LYS A 200 20.70 -0.20 25.36
CA LYS A 200 20.57 -0.70 26.73
C LYS A 200 20.69 -2.23 26.82
N CYS A 201 20.67 -2.94 25.71
CA CYS A 201 20.78 -4.39 25.70
C CYS A 201 22.24 -4.83 25.88
N GLU A 202 22.42 -5.87 26.66
CA GLU A 202 23.69 -6.56 26.80
C GLU A 202 23.94 -7.51 25.61
N GLU A 203 25.16 -8.03 25.52
CA GLU A 203 25.51 -9.00 24.48
C GLU A 203 24.79 -10.34 24.72
N GLY A 204 23.93 -10.72 23.78
CA GLY A 204 23.11 -11.91 23.87
C GLY A 204 23.85 -13.20 23.58
N SER A 205 23.27 -14.29 24.08
CA SER A 205 23.76 -15.65 23.84
C SER A 205 23.79 -16.09 22.36
N ILE A 206 23.04 -15.42 21.47
CA ILE A 206 22.85 -15.85 20.08
C ILE A 206 23.05 -14.65 19.14
N VAL A 207 23.80 -14.86 18.06
CA VAL A 207 23.92 -13.87 16.97
C VAL A 207 22.58 -13.74 16.24
N ASN A 208 22.10 -12.52 16.08
CA ASN A 208 20.83 -12.24 15.44
C ASN A 208 20.94 -12.34 13.91
N ALA A 209 20.36 -13.39 13.31
CA ALA A 209 20.32 -13.55 11.86
C ALA A 209 19.47 -12.48 11.13
N PHE A 210 18.64 -11.72 11.86
CA PHE A 210 17.79 -10.66 11.34
C PHE A 210 18.42 -9.26 11.51
N TYR A 211 19.61 -9.17 12.10
CA TYR A 211 20.35 -7.91 12.22
C TYR A 211 20.70 -7.36 10.83
N ASN A 212 20.10 -6.23 10.47
CA ASN A 212 20.32 -5.55 9.20
C ASN A 212 19.93 -4.06 9.32
N ILE A 213 20.93 -3.20 9.54
CA ILE A 213 20.76 -1.74 9.66
C ILE A 213 20.20 -1.12 8.37
N GLU A 214 20.57 -1.66 7.21
CA GLU A 214 20.08 -1.16 5.92
C GLU A 214 18.56 -1.39 5.77
N VAL A 215 18.07 -2.57 6.16
CA VAL A 215 16.64 -2.87 6.22
C VAL A 215 15.94 -1.93 7.22
N ALA A 216 16.52 -1.72 8.41
CA ALA A 216 15.96 -0.80 9.40
C ALA A 216 15.81 0.63 8.84
N ASN A 217 16.80 1.12 8.09
CA ASN A 217 16.73 2.42 7.42
C ASN A 217 15.66 2.47 6.32
N LYS A 218 15.49 1.40 5.54
CA LYS A 218 14.43 1.31 4.52
C LYS A 218 13.03 1.29 5.17
N ILE A 219 12.86 0.56 6.27
CA ILE A 219 11.62 0.56 7.07
C ILE A 219 11.35 1.97 7.61
N LYS A 220 12.36 2.64 8.18
CA LYS A 220 12.24 4.02 8.66
C LYS A 220 11.77 4.98 7.56
N LYS A 221 12.32 4.89 6.34
CA LYS A 221 11.85 5.68 5.20
C LYS A 221 10.40 5.34 4.83
N LEU A 222 10.04 4.05 4.79
CA LEU A 222 8.67 3.60 4.52
C LEU A 222 7.66 4.11 5.57
N MET A 223 8.08 4.22 6.82
CA MET A 223 7.22 4.72 7.90
C MET A 223 6.74 6.17 7.70
N ASN A 224 7.46 6.97 6.91
CA ASN A 224 7.04 8.33 6.56
C ASN A 224 5.78 8.36 5.68
N TYR A 225 5.36 7.23 5.14
CA TYR A 225 4.15 7.08 4.33
C TYR A 225 3.04 6.28 5.03
N VAL A 226 3.19 5.97 6.33
CA VAL A 226 2.22 5.17 7.11
C VAL A 226 0.76 5.57 6.89
N PRO A 227 0.39 6.87 6.84
CA PRO A 227 -1.00 7.27 6.64
C PRO A 227 -1.64 6.75 5.34
N ILE A 228 -0.85 6.40 4.31
CA ILE A 228 -1.38 5.96 3.01
C ILE A 228 -1.13 4.48 2.70
N TRP A 229 -0.13 3.83 3.30
CA TRP A 229 0.11 2.40 3.05
C TRP A 229 -0.44 1.47 4.12
N THR A 230 -0.88 1.95 5.28
CA THR A 230 -1.46 1.10 6.33
C THR A 230 -2.98 1.21 6.39
N SER A 231 -3.61 0.32 7.16
CA SER A 231 -5.07 0.28 7.33
C SER A 231 -5.55 1.10 8.53
N ILE A 232 -4.70 1.92 9.17
CA ILE A 232 -5.05 2.68 10.38
C ILE A 232 -6.21 3.66 10.19
N LEU A 233 -6.50 4.05 8.94
CA LEU A 233 -7.60 4.96 8.60
C LEU A 233 -8.90 4.23 8.22
N LEU A 234 -8.84 2.92 7.99
CA LEU A 234 -9.99 2.13 7.53
C LEU A 234 -11.21 2.25 8.49
N PRO A 235 -11.04 2.18 9.83
CA PRO A 235 -12.16 2.33 10.76
C PRO A 235 -12.82 3.71 10.73
N PHE A 236 -12.10 4.74 10.27
CA PHE A 236 -12.61 6.11 10.23
C PHE A 236 -13.39 6.40 8.94
N PHE A 237 -12.88 5.93 7.79
CA PHE A 237 -13.55 6.14 6.50
C PHE A 237 -14.69 5.16 6.22
N ASN A 238 -14.70 3.97 6.84
CA ASN A 238 -15.72 2.93 6.65
C ASN A 238 -15.99 2.61 5.16
N ILE A 239 -14.93 2.54 4.36
CA ILE A 239 -14.99 2.24 2.93
C ILE A 239 -13.80 1.38 2.50
N GLY A 240 -14.04 0.46 1.57
CA GLY A 240 -13.02 -0.44 1.04
C GLY A 240 -12.81 -1.68 1.91
N SER A 241 -11.93 -2.56 1.44
CA SER A 241 -11.49 -3.77 2.13
C SER A 241 -10.14 -3.53 2.81
N THR A 242 -9.74 -4.38 3.76
CA THR A 242 -8.39 -4.30 4.36
C THR A 242 -7.29 -4.37 3.30
N ILE A 243 -7.49 -5.16 2.24
CA ILE A 243 -6.55 -5.31 1.11
C ILE A 243 -6.92 -4.32 0.00
N ALA A 244 -6.18 -3.23 -0.11
CA ALA A 244 -6.25 -2.32 -1.26
C ALA A 244 -5.30 -2.79 -2.36
N THR A 245 -5.87 -3.28 -3.46
CA THR A 245 -5.14 -3.72 -4.65
C THR A 245 -5.88 -3.28 -5.91
N SER A 246 -5.11 -2.93 -6.93
CA SER A 246 -5.54 -2.59 -8.29
C SER A 246 -5.39 -3.77 -9.24
N SER A 247 -5.00 -4.97 -8.76
CA SER A 247 -4.75 -6.14 -9.62
C SER A 247 -5.93 -6.53 -10.52
N SER A 248 -7.18 -6.26 -10.11
CA SER A 248 -8.35 -6.44 -10.98
C SER A 248 -8.35 -5.48 -12.18
N VAL A 249 -8.03 -4.21 -11.95
CA VAL A 249 -7.91 -3.16 -12.96
C VAL A 249 -6.70 -3.44 -13.85
N GLU A 250 -5.55 -3.83 -13.30
CA GLU A 250 -4.37 -4.20 -14.07
C GLU A 250 -4.60 -5.41 -14.96
N SER A 251 -5.26 -6.44 -14.44
CA SER A 251 -5.66 -7.62 -15.22
C SER A 251 -6.58 -7.24 -16.38
N GLU A 252 -7.52 -6.33 -16.14
CA GLU A 252 -8.38 -5.80 -17.20
C GLU A 252 -7.57 -5.00 -18.24
N PHE A 253 -6.64 -4.15 -17.81
CA PHE A 253 -5.74 -3.46 -18.74
C PHE A 253 -4.85 -4.41 -19.53
N ALA A 254 -4.35 -5.50 -18.92
CA ALA A 254 -3.59 -6.53 -19.61
C ALA A 254 -4.45 -7.25 -20.66
N ASN A 255 -5.71 -7.55 -20.32
CA ASN A 255 -6.69 -8.09 -21.26
C ASN A 255 -6.96 -7.12 -22.41
N ILE A 256 -7.15 -5.83 -22.13
CA ILE A 256 -7.36 -4.80 -23.15
C ILE A 256 -6.15 -4.71 -24.08
N LYS A 257 -4.93 -4.62 -23.53
CA LYS A 257 -3.69 -4.57 -24.34
C LYS A 257 -3.56 -5.79 -25.26
N LYS A 258 -3.82 -6.99 -24.74
CA LYS A 258 -3.65 -8.26 -25.47
C LYS A 258 -4.79 -8.54 -26.45
N ARG A 259 -6.05 -8.33 -26.06
CA ARG A 259 -7.24 -8.72 -26.85
C ARG A 259 -7.72 -7.60 -27.76
N VAL A 260 -7.82 -6.38 -27.25
CA VAL A 260 -8.36 -5.23 -28.00
C VAL A 260 -7.27 -4.62 -28.88
N PHE A 261 -6.08 -4.41 -28.32
CA PHE A 261 -4.99 -3.76 -29.02
C PHE A 261 -3.97 -4.73 -29.62
N LYS A 262 -4.05 -6.04 -29.33
CA LYS A 262 -3.16 -7.08 -29.87
C LYS A 262 -1.67 -6.75 -29.72
N ASN A 263 -1.30 -6.08 -28.63
CA ASN A 263 0.05 -5.56 -28.39
C ASN A 263 0.58 -4.58 -29.47
N GLU A 264 -0.29 -3.97 -30.28
CA GLU A 264 0.07 -2.99 -31.32
C GLU A 264 0.32 -1.56 -30.76
N LEU A 265 0.56 -1.40 -29.46
CA LEU A 265 0.86 -0.09 -28.86
C LEU A 265 2.33 0.28 -29.09
N PRO A 266 2.67 1.57 -29.37
CA PRO A 266 1.80 2.74 -29.38
C PRO A 266 0.98 2.92 -30.67
N LEU A 267 -0.24 3.44 -30.52
CA LEU A 267 -1.17 3.75 -31.62
C LEU A 267 -1.42 5.26 -31.71
N ARG A 268 -1.81 5.73 -32.90
CA ARG A 268 -2.35 7.09 -33.08
C ARG A 268 -3.62 7.26 -32.22
N ALA A 269 -3.79 8.43 -31.61
CA ALA A 269 -4.81 8.67 -30.59
C ALA A 269 -6.25 8.39 -31.07
N ASP A 270 -6.59 8.74 -32.31
CA ASP A 270 -7.88 8.42 -32.93
C ASP A 270 -8.16 6.90 -32.99
N LYS A 271 -7.18 6.11 -33.42
CA LYS A 271 -7.28 4.64 -33.48
C LYS A 271 -7.41 4.04 -32.09
N PHE A 272 -6.68 4.60 -31.13
CA PHE A 272 -6.78 4.19 -29.74
C PHE A 272 -8.21 4.42 -29.20
N VAL A 273 -8.74 5.63 -29.38
CA VAL A 273 -10.09 5.99 -28.92
C VAL A 273 -11.16 5.13 -29.59
N MET A 274 -11.12 4.96 -30.91
CA MET A 274 -12.13 4.15 -31.62
C MET A 274 -12.15 2.70 -31.13
N ARG A 275 -10.98 2.03 -31.09
CA ARG A 275 -10.92 0.63 -30.60
C ARG A 275 -11.35 0.50 -29.14
N HIS A 276 -11.06 1.50 -28.32
CA HIS A 276 -11.47 1.50 -26.91
C HIS A 276 -12.99 1.70 -26.76
N LEU A 277 -13.59 2.59 -27.55
CA LEU A 277 -15.04 2.78 -27.58
C LEU A 277 -15.76 1.52 -28.07
N ASP A 278 -15.26 0.86 -29.12
CA ASP A 278 -15.82 -0.41 -29.61
C ASP A 278 -15.77 -1.49 -28.53
N TYR A 279 -14.67 -1.54 -27.76
CA TYR A 279 -14.55 -2.46 -26.63
C TYR A 279 -15.58 -2.15 -25.53
N ILE A 280 -15.72 -0.88 -25.14
CA ILE A 280 -16.69 -0.47 -24.11
C ILE A 280 -18.11 -0.80 -24.54
N ASP A 281 -18.48 -0.50 -25.80
CA ASP A 281 -19.80 -0.81 -26.34
C ASP A 281 -20.08 -2.33 -26.33
N GLY A 282 -19.08 -3.14 -26.69
CA GLY A 282 -19.17 -4.60 -26.55
C GLY A 282 -19.42 -5.06 -25.11
N ARG A 283 -18.70 -4.50 -24.13
CA ARG A 283 -18.86 -4.83 -22.71
C ARG A 283 -20.22 -4.41 -22.17
N ILE A 284 -20.75 -3.27 -22.60
CA ILE A 284 -22.09 -2.81 -22.22
C ILE A 284 -23.15 -3.80 -22.74
N LYS A 285 -23.01 -4.28 -23.99
CA LYS A 285 -23.90 -5.29 -24.59
C LYS A 285 -23.85 -6.64 -23.89
N GLU A 286 -22.66 -7.08 -23.47
CA GLU A 286 -22.50 -8.30 -22.66
C GLU A 286 -23.19 -8.14 -21.29
N ALA A 287 -23.02 -6.98 -20.64
CA ALA A 287 -23.60 -6.70 -19.34
C ALA A 287 -25.13 -6.67 -19.39
N SER A 288 -25.70 -5.99 -20.40
CA SER A 288 -27.16 -5.93 -20.58
C SER A 288 -27.76 -7.30 -20.89
N SER A 289 -27.09 -8.11 -21.71
CA SER A 289 -27.51 -9.49 -22.01
C SER A 289 -27.50 -10.37 -20.75
N ASN A 290 -26.48 -10.23 -19.90
CA ASN A 290 -26.38 -10.99 -18.66
C ASN A 290 -27.40 -10.57 -17.60
N CYS A 291 -27.80 -9.29 -17.53
CA CYS A 291 -28.91 -8.86 -16.69
C CYS A 291 -30.23 -9.48 -17.15
N ASN A 292 -30.55 -9.42 -18.44
CA ASN A 292 -31.78 -10.01 -18.98
C ASN A 292 -31.87 -11.53 -18.70
N ILE A 293 -30.74 -12.25 -18.76
CA ILE A 293 -30.69 -13.69 -18.43
C ILE A 293 -30.92 -13.95 -16.93
N LYS A 294 -30.44 -13.07 -16.05
CA LYS A 294 -30.70 -13.19 -14.60
C LYS A 294 -32.17 -12.93 -14.30
N ASP A 295 -32.75 -11.89 -14.88
CA ASP A 295 -34.16 -11.54 -14.69
C ASP A 295 -35.07 -12.69 -15.15
N LEU A 296 -34.78 -13.28 -16.31
CA LEU A 296 -35.47 -14.48 -16.82
C LEU A 296 -35.37 -15.69 -15.88
N LYS A 297 -34.22 -15.90 -15.21
CA LYS A 297 -34.04 -17.01 -14.27
C LYS A 297 -34.85 -16.83 -12.98
N THR A 298 -34.85 -15.62 -12.42
CA THR A 298 -35.69 -15.28 -11.25
C THR A 298 -37.18 -15.39 -11.55
N GLU A 299 -37.63 -15.08 -12.77
CA GLU A 299 -39.03 -15.27 -13.16
C GLU A 299 -39.41 -16.75 -13.30
N THR A 300 -38.52 -17.62 -13.77
CA THR A 300 -38.77 -19.08 -13.78
C THR A 300 -38.77 -19.69 -12.38
N GLU A 301 -37.88 -19.26 -11.48
CA GLU A 301 -37.84 -19.80 -10.10
C GLU A 301 -39.06 -19.38 -9.27
N ASN A 302 -39.56 -18.16 -9.43
CA ASN A 302 -40.78 -17.71 -8.74
C ASN A 302 -42.06 -18.40 -9.27
N ASN A 303 -42.07 -18.83 -10.54
CA ASN A 303 -43.21 -19.57 -11.11
C ASN A 303 -43.20 -21.07 -10.78
N GLU A 304 -42.08 -21.61 -10.29
CA GLU A 304 -41.97 -22.99 -9.82
C GLU A 304 -42.31 -23.14 -8.32
N GLU A 305 -42.29 -22.06 -7.53
CA GLU A 305 -42.72 -22.06 -6.12
C GLU A 305 -44.23 -21.79 -5.91
N GLU A 306 -44.96 -21.37 -6.94
CA GLU A 306 -46.42 -21.12 -6.90
C GLU A 306 -47.29 -22.27 -7.45
N ASN A 307 -46.71 -23.44 -7.79
CA ASN A 307 -47.44 -24.64 -8.21
C ASN A 307 -47.21 -25.84 -7.27
#